data_AF-A0AAU0M7S5-F1
#
_entry.id   AF-A0AAU0M7S5-F1
#
_cell.length_a   1.000
_cell.length_b   1.000
_cell.length_c   1.000
_cell.angle_alpha   90.00
_cell.angle_beta   90.00
_cell.angle_gamma   90.00
#
_symmetry.space_group_name_H-M   'P 1'
#
loop_
_entity.id
_entity.type
_entity.pdbx_description
1 polymer ?
#
loop_
_entity_poly.entity_id
_entity_poly.type
_entity_poly.pdbx_seq_one_letter_code
_entity_poly.pdbx_strand_id
1 'polypeptide(L)'
;MISKDRNLRLPAVTLMVAGLAIVFMAVWSVVHWPAMVPAIVTREAAGNHGASVVPRGVTAAAMPGVLLVLTVLLMAVPAWDRRLRARISPMSGQQHGRGQMRVLGASLVGLSIFHIGLVGMYTGENPPMEQLVGAAAGVMLMILGVYLPVGRPDMTLEGPRWEAFRAAQGPAFRIGGFALVAVGLAALVAALLRPSLAIVIGPTGVAIVWVSILVVSTAKALRS
;
A
#
# COMPACT_ATOMS: atom_id res chain seq x y z
N MET A 1 9.72 34.41 20.39
CA MET A 1 9.93 33.70 19.11
C MET A 1 9.07 32.45 19.10
N ILE A 2 7.97 32.44 18.33
CA ILE A 2 7.14 31.24 18.15
C ILE A 2 7.96 30.26 17.31
N SER A 3 8.46 29.20 17.94
CA SER A 3 9.08 28.08 17.23
C SER A 3 8.05 27.52 16.26
N LYS A 4 8.26 27.77 14.97
CA LYS A 4 7.42 27.26 13.88
C LYS A 4 7.60 25.75 13.86
N ASP A 5 6.65 25.06 14.49
CA ASP A 5 6.63 23.63 14.70
C ASP A 5 6.71 22.89 13.35
N ARG A 6 7.93 22.61 12.88
CA ARG A 6 8.22 21.94 11.58
C ARG A 6 7.74 20.49 11.54
N ASN A 7 7.17 19.99 12.63
CA ASN A 7 6.91 18.57 12.84
C ASN A 7 5.52 18.07 12.39
N LEU A 8 4.70 18.93 11.79
CA LEU A 8 3.30 18.62 11.45
C LEU A 8 2.97 18.58 9.98
N ARG A 9 3.99 18.75 9.14
CA ARG A 9 3.79 18.63 7.70
C ARG A 9 3.72 17.14 7.39
N LEU A 10 2.55 16.69 6.94
CA LEU A 10 2.42 15.48 6.11
C LEU A 10 3.63 15.43 5.18
N PRO A 11 4.33 14.28 5.04
CA PRO A 11 5.48 14.19 4.17
C PRO A 11 5.04 14.62 2.76
N ALA A 12 5.44 15.82 2.34
CA ALA A 12 4.96 16.44 1.11
C ALA A 12 5.16 15.53 -0.11
N VAL A 13 6.23 14.74 -0.07
CA VAL A 13 6.55 13.68 -1.04
C VAL A 13 5.41 12.66 -1.16
N THR A 14 4.86 12.17 -0.06
CA THR A 14 3.76 11.18 -0.06
C THR A 14 2.50 11.77 -0.70
N LEU A 15 2.13 12.99 -0.33
CA LEU A 15 0.96 13.66 -0.90
C LEU A 15 1.17 13.98 -2.38
N MET A 16 2.39 14.35 -2.77
CA MET A 16 2.75 14.59 -4.16
C MET A 16 2.64 13.31 -4.98
N VAL A 17 3.15 12.19 -4.47
CA VAL A 17 3.05 10.87 -5.11
C VAL A 17 1.59 10.40 -5.21
N ALA A 18 0.80 10.58 -4.14
CA ALA A 18 -0.63 10.29 -4.14
C ALA A 18 -1.38 11.11 -5.20
N GLY A 19 -1.13 12.42 -5.23
CA GLY A 19 -1.71 13.32 -6.22
C GLY A 19 -1.34 12.95 -7.65
N LEU A 20 -0.05 12.66 -7.90
CA LEU A 20 0.44 12.16 -9.19
C LEU A 20 -0.25 10.87 -9.59
N ALA A 21 -0.42 9.92 -8.68
CA ALA A 21 -1.11 8.66 -8.93
C ALA A 21 -2.59 8.88 -9.30
N ILE A 22 -3.30 9.75 -8.56
CA ILE A 22 -4.69 10.10 -8.84
C ILE A 22 -4.83 10.77 -10.21
N VAL A 23 -3.98 11.77 -10.50
CA VAL A 23 -3.96 12.46 -11.79
C VAL A 23 -3.67 11.48 -12.92
N PHE A 24 -2.66 10.62 -12.75
CA PHE A 24 -2.32 9.60 -13.73
C PHE A 24 -3.51 8.67 -14.00
N MET A 25 -4.19 8.17 -12.98
CA MET A 25 -5.36 7.30 -13.14
C MET A 25 -6.52 8.00 -13.85
N ALA A 26 -6.75 9.27 -13.53
CA ALA A 26 -7.77 10.07 -14.20
C ALA A 26 -7.42 10.30 -15.68
N VAL A 27 -6.18 10.69 -15.99
CA VAL A 27 -5.69 10.86 -17.36
C VAL A 27 -5.78 9.55 -18.13
N TRP A 28 -5.34 8.44 -17.53
CA TRP A 28 -5.41 7.11 -18.13
C TRP A 28 -6.85 6.72 -18.48
N SER A 29 -7.79 6.93 -17.55
CA SER A 29 -9.22 6.71 -17.79
C SER A 29 -9.77 7.59 -18.92
N VAL A 30 -9.38 8.86 -19.00
CA VAL A 30 -9.86 9.79 -20.03
C VAL A 30 -9.31 9.42 -21.41
N VAL A 31 -8.01 9.12 -21.50
CA VAL A 31 -7.34 8.77 -22.76
C VAL A 31 -7.92 7.49 -23.36
N HIS A 32 -8.19 6.48 -22.54
CA HIS A 32 -8.71 5.20 -23.01
C HIS A 32 -10.24 5.17 -23.11
N TRP A 33 -10.95 6.20 -22.61
CA TRP A 33 -12.42 6.28 -22.61
C TRP A 33 -13.07 5.98 -23.98
N PRO A 34 -12.55 6.48 -25.13
CA PRO A 34 -13.15 6.20 -26.43
C PRO A 34 -13.09 4.72 -26.82
N ALA A 35 -12.08 3.99 -26.35
CA ALA A 35 -11.88 2.57 -26.62
C ALA A 35 -12.60 1.66 -25.62
N MET A 36 -13.12 2.18 -24.50
CA MET A 36 -13.79 1.38 -23.48
C MET A 36 -15.22 0.99 -23.89
N VAL A 37 -15.52 -0.30 -23.88
CA VAL A 37 -16.90 -0.78 -23.97
C VAL A 37 -17.76 -0.21 -22.83
N PRO A 38 -19.06 0.04 -23.03
CA PRO A 38 -19.89 0.71 -22.01
C PRO A 38 -19.98 0.00 -20.66
N ALA A 39 -19.90 -1.34 -20.66
CA ALA A 39 -19.92 -2.17 -19.46
C ALA A 39 -19.25 -3.52 -19.73
N ILE A 40 -18.73 -4.15 -18.68
CA ILE A 40 -18.25 -5.54 -18.70
C ILE A 40 -19.17 -6.41 -17.85
N VAL A 41 -19.39 -7.65 -18.29
CA VAL A 41 -20.07 -8.67 -17.50
C VAL A 41 -19.01 -9.40 -16.68
N THR A 42 -19.03 -9.23 -15.36
CA THR A 42 -18.08 -9.87 -14.43
C THR A 42 -18.58 -11.22 -13.93
N ARG A 43 -19.88 -11.48 -14.07
CA ARG A 43 -20.51 -12.78 -13.84
C ARG A 43 -21.68 -12.95 -14.78
N GLU A 44 -21.68 -14.04 -15.55
CA GLU A 44 -22.82 -14.37 -16.40
C GLU A 44 -24.07 -14.71 -15.60
N ALA A 45 -25.24 -14.52 -16.20
CA ALA A 45 -26.50 -14.91 -15.59
C ALA A 45 -26.55 -16.44 -15.50
N ALA A 46 -26.87 -16.98 -14.32
CA ALA A 46 -26.97 -18.42 -14.10
C ALA A 46 -28.11 -18.74 -13.12
N GLY A 47 -29.05 -19.58 -13.57
CA GLY A 47 -30.25 -19.93 -12.80
C GLY A 47 -31.10 -18.70 -12.47
N ASN A 48 -31.48 -18.54 -11.21
CA ASN A 48 -32.27 -17.39 -10.72
C ASN A 48 -31.44 -16.12 -10.47
N HIS A 49 -30.16 -16.09 -10.82
CA HIS A 49 -29.31 -14.93 -10.58
C HIS A 49 -29.01 -14.18 -11.89
N GLY A 50 -29.29 -12.88 -11.90
CA GLY A 50 -28.95 -12.00 -13.02
C GLY A 50 -27.44 -11.85 -13.23
N ALA A 51 -27.08 -11.38 -14.41
CA ALA A 51 -25.71 -11.04 -14.77
C ALA A 51 -25.19 -9.89 -13.89
N SER A 52 -23.94 -10.00 -13.42
CA SER A 52 -23.26 -8.88 -12.75
C SER A 52 -22.58 -8.04 -13.82
N VAL A 53 -23.06 -6.81 -13.99
CA VAL A 53 -22.60 -5.89 -15.03
C VAL A 53 -21.99 -4.68 -14.36
N VAL A 54 -20.74 -4.36 -14.70
CA VAL A 54 -20.02 -3.20 -14.15
C VAL A 54 -19.85 -2.14 -15.23
N PRO A 55 -20.53 -0.99 -15.13
CA PRO A 55 -20.40 0.11 -16.09
C PRO A 55 -18.97 0.68 -16.11
N ARG A 56 -18.48 1.08 -17.28
CA ARG A 56 -17.14 1.69 -17.43
C ARG A 56 -16.93 2.91 -16.55
N GLY A 57 -17.99 3.70 -16.34
CA GLY A 57 -17.95 4.88 -15.47
C GLY A 57 -17.64 4.55 -14.02
N VAL A 58 -18.15 3.41 -13.52
CA VAL A 58 -17.87 2.95 -12.16
C VAL A 58 -16.40 2.59 -12.05
N THR A 59 -15.86 1.78 -12.95
CA THR A 59 -14.45 1.37 -12.87
C THR A 59 -13.47 2.53 -13.11
N ALA A 60 -13.79 3.40 -14.06
CA ALA A 60 -12.97 4.57 -14.39
C ALA A 60 -12.89 5.60 -13.25
N ALA A 61 -13.92 5.71 -12.41
CA ALA A 61 -14.01 6.70 -11.34
C ALA A 61 -13.83 6.14 -9.92
N ALA A 62 -14.22 4.87 -9.67
CA ALA A 62 -14.27 4.30 -8.34
C ALA A 62 -12.88 4.21 -7.70
N MET A 63 -11.88 3.69 -8.41
CA MET A 63 -10.51 3.59 -7.89
C MET A 63 -9.88 4.97 -7.62
N PRO A 64 -9.85 5.93 -8.57
CA PRO A 64 -9.36 7.28 -8.28
C PRO A 64 -10.17 7.97 -7.18
N GLY A 65 -11.48 7.75 -7.12
CA GLY A 65 -12.36 8.28 -6.07
C GLY A 65 -12.03 7.72 -4.68
N VAL A 66 -11.88 6.40 -4.56
CA VAL A 66 -11.46 5.73 -3.31
C VAL A 66 -10.09 6.24 -2.87
N LEU A 67 -9.15 6.37 -3.80
CA LEU A 67 -7.82 6.93 -3.52
C LEU A 67 -7.87 8.39 -3.06
N LEU A 68 -8.73 9.21 -3.67
CA LEU A 68 -8.97 10.58 -3.24
C LEU A 68 -9.54 10.61 -1.82
N VAL A 69 -10.57 9.82 -1.54
CA VAL A 69 -11.19 9.71 -0.21
C VAL A 69 -10.16 9.25 0.83
N LEU A 70 -9.40 8.19 0.55
CA LEU A 70 -8.33 7.72 1.42
C LEU A 70 -7.30 8.83 1.65
N THR A 71 -6.86 9.52 0.60
CA THR A 71 -5.90 10.63 0.71
C THR A 71 -6.43 11.75 1.61
N VAL A 72 -7.71 12.13 1.46
CA VAL A 72 -8.36 13.15 2.30
C VAL A 72 -8.48 12.70 3.76
N LEU A 73 -8.94 11.46 4.00
CA LEU A 73 -9.01 10.90 5.34
C LEU A 73 -7.64 10.89 6.02
N LEU A 74 -6.59 10.54 5.27
CA LEU A 74 -5.21 10.54 5.77
C LEU A 74 -4.69 11.94 6.08
N MET A 75 -5.07 12.95 5.31
CA MET A 75 -4.77 14.34 5.67
C MET A 75 -5.46 14.75 6.98
N ALA A 76 -6.62 14.17 7.28
CA ALA A 76 -7.37 14.44 8.51
C ALA A 76 -6.83 13.68 9.73
N VAL A 77 -6.14 12.54 9.54
CA VAL A 77 -5.61 11.70 10.64
C VAL A 77 -4.78 12.49 11.65
N PRO A 78 -3.78 13.34 11.28
CA PRO A 78 -3.01 14.10 12.26
C PRO A 78 -3.86 15.05 13.09
N ALA A 79 -4.84 15.70 12.47
CA ALA A 79 -5.74 16.62 13.16
C ALA A 79 -6.66 15.88 14.15
N TRP A 80 -7.11 14.68 13.77
CA TRP A 80 -7.96 13.84 14.58
C TRP A 80 -7.19 13.20 15.75
N ASP A 81 -5.97 12.70 15.50
CA ASP A 81 -5.07 12.14 16.51
C ASP A 81 -4.73 13.18 17.60
N ARG A 82 -4.43 14.42 17.19
CA ARG A 82 -4.25 15.55 18.12
C ARG A 82 -5.46 15.80 19.00
N ARG A 83 -6.66 15.78 18.42
CA ARG A 83 -7.92 16.03 19.15
C ARG A 83 -8.24 14.91 20.14
N LEU A 84 -7.98 13.64 19.78
CA LEU A 84 -8.16 12.52 20.70
C LEU A 84 -7.11 12.51 21.81
N ARG A 85 -5.84 12.73 21.47
CA ARG A 85 -4.76 12.78 22.47
C ARG A 85 -5.00 13.89 23.49
N ALA A 86 -5.46 15.06 23.05
CA ALA A 86 -5.84 16.17 23.92
C ALA A 86 -6.97 15.81 24.92
N ARG A 87 -7.76 14.76 24.64
CA ARG A 87 -8.83 14.29 25.53
C ARG A 87 -8.44 13.10 26.42
N ILE A 88 -7.43 12.32 26.03
CA ILE A 88 -7.17 10.99 26.63
C ILE A 88 -5.87 10.96 27.45
N SER A 89 -4.83 11.75 27.12
CA SER A 89 -3.62 11.88 27.98
C SER A 89 -2.69 13.02 27.57
N PRO A 90 -2.17 13.83 28.51
CA PRO A 90 -1.20 14.90 28.23
C PRO A 90 0.25 14.39 28.05
N MET A 91 0.55 13.13 28.34
CA MET A 91 1.87 12.53 28.16
C MET A 91 1.91 11.61 26.94
N SER A 92 2.35 12.14 25.81
CA SER A 92 3.24 11.46 24.85
C SER A 92 3.33 12.29 23.57
N GLY A 93 4.36 13.14 23.51
CA GLY A 93 4.84 13.74 22.26
C GLY A 93 5.44 12.66 21.38
N GLN A 94 4.57 11.92 20.70
CA GLN A 94 4.92 10.75 19.90
C GLN A 94 5.02 11.17 18.43
N GLN A 95 6.20 10.99 17.81
CA GLN A 95 6.45 11.26 16.39
C GLN A 95 5.82 10.18 15.47
N HIS A 96 4.59 9.75 15.75
CA HIS A 96 3.92 8.57 15.18
C HIS A 96 3.31 8.75 13.79
N GLY A 97 3.74 9.73 13.00
CA GLY A 97 3.08 10.05 11.72
C GLY A 97 3.82 9.63 10.45
N ARG A 98 5.16 9.54 10.49
CA ARG A 98 5.95 9.60 9.24
C ARG A 98 6.07 8.25 8.51
N GLY A 99 6.15 7.15 9.26
CA GLY A 99 6.30 5.80 8.70
C GLY A 99 5.02 5.29 8.05
N GLN A 100 3.89 5.38 8.76
CA GLN A 100 2.58 4.99 8.26
C GLN A 100 2.18 5.76 7.00
N MET A 101 2.41 7.08 6.96
CA MET A 101 2.10 7.88 5.76
C MET A 101 2.92 7.47 4.53
N ARG A 102 4.19 7.06 4.70
CA ARG A 102 5.03 6.60 3.58
C ARG A 102 4.61 5.22 3.06
N VAL A 103 4.27 4.30 3.97
CA VAL A 103 3.68 2.99 3.61
C VAL A 103 2.35 3.16 2.89
N LEU A 104 1.54 4.12 3.32
CA LEU A 104 0.32 4.50 2.62
C LEU A 104 0.62 5.07 1.24
N GLY A 105 1.55 6.00 1.09
CA GLY A 105 1.99 6.49 -0.23
C GLY A 105 2.40 5.36 -1.18
N ALA A 106 3.14 4.38 -0.68
CA ALA A 106 3.50 3.17 -1.43
C ALA A 106 2.25 2.36 -1.86
N SER A 107 1.29 2.15 -0.94
CA SER A 107 0.03 1.47 -1.25
C SER A 107 -0.82 2.20 -2.29
N LEU A 108 -0.77 3.53 -2.32
CA LEU A 108 -1.48 4.33 -3.33
C LEU A 108 -0.87 4.13 -4.73
N VAL A 109 0.46 3.94 -4.81
CA VAL A 109 1.14 3.65 -6.08
C VAL A 109 0.71 2.29 -6.63
N GLY A 110 0.70 1.20 -5.85
CA GLY A 110 0.27 -0.07 -6.44
C GLY A 110 -1.24 -0.15 -6.72
N LEU A 111 -2.08 0.61 -6.00
CA LEU A 111 -3.49 0.83 -6.38
C LEU A 111 -3.60 1.46 -7.77
N SER A 112 -2.67 2.34 -8.15
CA SER A 112 -2.63 2.93 -9.50
C SER A 112 -2.37 1.93 -10.61
N ILE A 113 -1.53 0.94 -10.35
CA ILE A 113 -1.21 -0.09 -11.33
C ILE A 113 -2.40 -1.06 -11.48
N PHE A 114 -3.10 -1.34 -10.39
CA PHE A 114 -4.35 -2.13 -10.45
C PHE A 114 -5.43 -1.43 -11.29
N HIS A 115 -5.53 -0.10 -11.19
CA HIS A 115 -6.45 0.70 -12.01
C HIS A 115 -6.18 0.58 -13.52
N ILE A 116 -4.91 0.53 -13.93
CA ILE A 116 -4.53 0.31 -15.34
C ILE A 116 -5.12 -1.01 -15.86
N GLY A 117 -4.95 -2.10 -15.10
CA GLY A 117 -5.47 -3.41 -15.48
C GLY A 117 -6.99 -3.42 -15.58
N LEU A 118 -7.68 -2.82 -14.60
CA LEU A 118 -9.14 -2.70 -14.62
C LEU A 118 -9.66 -1.92 -15.84
N VAL A 119 -8.99 -0.83 -16.22
CA VAL A 119 -9.33 -0.08 -17.42
C VAL A 119 -9.07 -0.89 -18.69
N GLY A 120 -7.97 -1.66 -18.73
CA GLY A 120 -7.64 -2.54 -19.85
C GLY A 120 -8.68 -3.63 -20.11
N MET A 121 -9.45 -4.05 -19.10
CA MET A 121 -10.56 -5.00 -19.31
C MET A 121 -11.68 -4.45 -20.21
N TYR A 122 -11.77 -3.12 -20.35
CA TYR A 122 -12.79 -2.47 -21.18
C TYR A 122 -12.34 -2.22 -22.62
N THR A 123 -11.04 -2.32 -22.94
CA THR A 123 -10.53 -1.99 -24.28
C THR A 123 -10.58 -3.16 -25.27
N GLY A 124 -11.05 -4.34 -24.84
CA GLY A 124 -11.22 -5.51 -25.71
C GLY A 124 -9.89 -6.19 -26.13
N GLU A 125 -8.75 -5.67 -25.71
CA GLU A 125 -7.42 -6.19 -26.08
C GLU A 125 -7.04 -7.50 -25.35
N ASN A 126 -7.93 -8.07 -24.53
CA ASN A 126 -7.61 -9.21 -23.65
C ASN A 126 -6.21 -9.08 -23.03
N PRO A 127 -5.90 -7.96 -22.35
CA PRO A 127 -4.58 -7.79 -21.77
C PRO A 127 -4.30 -8.96 -20.82
N PRO A 128 -3.05 -9.46 -20.74
CA PRO A 128 -2.72 -10.60 -19.90
C PRO A 128 -2.82 -10.18 -18.43
N MET A 129 -4.04 -10.18 -17.88
CA MET A 129 -4.37 -9.58 -16.59
C MET A 129 -3.58 -10.20 -15.45
N GLU A 130 -3.31 -11.50 -15.51
CA GLU A 130 -2.45 -12.17 -14.53
C GLU A 130 -1.02 -11.64 -14.55
N GLN A 131 -0.45 -11.36 -15.74
CA GLN A 131 0.87 -10.75 -15.89
C GLN A 131 0.88 -9.33 -15.33
N LEU A 132 -0.12 -8.53 -15.69
CA LEU A 132 -0.21 -7.13 -15.27
C LEU A 132 -0.41 -7.00 -13.76
N VAL A 133 -1.31 -7.78 -13.18
CA VAL A 133 -1.57 -7.79 -11.73
C VAL A 133 -0.37 -8.35 -10.97
N GLY A 134 0.27 -9.41 -11.47
CA GLY A 134 1.49 -9.95 -10.87
C GLY A 134 2.65 -8.96 -10.91
N ALA A 135 2.85 -8.28 -12.04
CA ALA A 135 3.87 -7.25 -12.19
C ALA A 135 3.60 -6.05 -11.28
N ALA A 136 2.34 -5.60 -11.21
CA ALA A 136 1.88 -4.56 -10.30
C ALA A 136 2.18 -4.90 -8.84
N ALA A 137 1.86 -6.13 -8.43
CA ALA A 137 2.13 -6.62 -7.08
C ALA A 137 3.64 -6.66 -6.81
N GLY A 138 4.46 -7.14 -7.76
CA GLY A 138 5.91 -7.12 -7.64
C GLY A 138 6.49 -5.71 -7.44
N VAL A 139 6.06 -4.76 -8.27
CA VAL A 139 6.43 -3.34 -8.14
C VAL A 139 6.00 -2.75 -6.81
N MET A 140 4.77 -3.01 -6.39
CA MET A 140 4.26 -2.61 -5.07
C MET A 140 5.15 -3.10 -3.93
N LEU A 141 5.52 -4.38 -3.96
CA LEU A 141 6.37 -4.99 -2.93
C LEU A 141 7.78 -4.39 -2.90
N MET A 142 8.34 -4.07 -4.07
CA MET A 142 9.61 -3.34 -4.15
C MET A 142 9.52 -1.96 -3.50
N ILE A 143 8.49 -1.18 -3.84
CA ILE A 143 8.27 0.14 -3.24
C ILE A 143 8.08 0.00 -1.72
N LEU A 144 7.25 -0.95 -1.29
CA LEU A 144 7.02 -1.20 0.13
C LEU A 144 8.31 -1.60 0.85
N GLY A 145 9.16 -2.43 0.24
CA GLY A 145 10.44 -2.84 0.80
C GLY A 145 11.42 -1.67 1.00
N VAL A 146 11.45 -0.71 0.07
CA VAL A 146 12.23 0.53 0.20
C VAL A 146 11.73 1.39 1.38
N TYR A 147 10.42 1.44 1.62
CA TYR A 147 9.83 2.25 2.68
C TYR A 147 9.68 1.53 4.02
N LEU A 148 9.77 0.19 4.05
CA LEU A 148 9.60 -0.63 5.25
C LEU A 148 10.51 -0.20 6.42
N PRO A 149 11.81 0.13 6.22
CA PRO A 149 12.70 0.56 7.31
C PRO A 149 12.24 1.85 8.00
N VAL A 150 11.45 2.67 7.30
CA VAL A 150 10.89 3.91 7.81
C VAL A 150 9.54 3.68 8.51
N GLY A 151 8.83 2.60 8.18
CA GLY A 151 7.54 2.22 8.73
C GLY A 151 7.58 1.64 10.15
N ARG A 152 8.72 1.70 10.85
CA ARG A 152 8.87 1.07 12.17
C ARG A 152 7.82 1.59 13.16
N PRO A 153 7.17 0.72 13.95
CA PRO A 153 6.32 1.16 15.05
C PRO A 153 7.19 1.63 16.22
N ASP A 154 7.10 2.91 16.59
CA ASP A 154 7.74 3.45 17.78
C ASP A 154 6.91 3.09 19.02
N MET A 155 7.02 1.87 19.55
CA MET A 155 6.31 1.50 20.78
C MET A 155 7.01 2.10 22.02
N THR A 156 6.26 2.80 22.87
CA THR A 156 6.68 3.20 24.22
C THR A 156 6.07 2.22 25.21
N LEU A 157 6.67 1.05 25.32
CA LEU A 157 6.30 0.03 26.30
C LEU A 157 7.41 -0.02 27.36
N GLU A 158 7.03 0.03 28.63
CA GLU A 158 7.97 0.02 29.75
C GLU A 158 8.40 -1.42 30.07
N GLY A 159 9.71 -1.64 30.26
CA GLY A 159 10.29 -2.90 30.72
C GLY A 159 11.46 -3.41 29.86
N PRO A 160 12.45 -4.12 30.44
CA PRO A 160 13.68 -4.52 29.76
C PRO A 160 13.45 -5.34 28.47
N ARG A 161 12.47 -6.26 28.50
CA ARG A 161 12.12 -7.11 27.36
C ARG A 161 11.50 -6.33 26.20
N TRP A 162 10.73 -5.28 26.50
CA TRP A 162 10.10 -4.44 25.47
C TRP A 162 11.11 -3.49 24.81
N GLU A 163 12.09 -3.01 25.56
CA GLU A 163 13.21 -2.26 25.01
C GLU A 163 14.08 -3.13 24.10
N ALA A 164 14.40 -4.36 24.52
CA ALA A 164 15.14 -5.32 23.70
C ALA A 164 14.39 -5.69 22.41
N PHE A 165 13.07 -5.90 22.48
CA PHE A 165 12.21 -6.11 21.32
C PHE A 165 12.26 -4.92 20.35
N ARG A 166 12.11 -3.69 20.87
CA ARG A 166 12.16 -2.46 20.07
C ARG A 166 13.53 -2.25 19.43
N ALA A 167 14.62 -2.49 20.17
CA ALA A 167 15.98 -2.41 19.66
C ALA A 167 16.22 -3.43 18.53
N ALA A 168 15.65 -4.64 18.65
CA ALA A 168 15.74 -5.67 17.62
C ALA A 168 14.95 -5.36 16.34
N GLN A 169 13.86 -4.59 16.44
CA GLN A 169 13.06 -4.21 15.26
C GLN A 169 13.82 -3.32 14.28
N GLY A 170 14.72 -2.43 14.73
CA GLY A 170 15.45 -1.52 13.84
C GLY A 170 16.23 -2.26 12.73
N PRO A 171 17.14 -3.17 13.09
CA PRO A 171 17.84 -4.02 12.12
C PRO A 171 16.89 -4.96 11.36
N ALA A 172 15.88 -5.54 12.03
CA ALA A 172 14.95 -6.49 11.41
C ALA A 172 14.12 -5.84 10.29
N PHE A 173 13.61 -4.62 10.47
CA PHE A 173 12.87 -3.88 9.45
C PHE A 173 13.76 -3.43 8.27
N ARG A 174 15.07 -3.20 8.49
CA ARG A 174 16.03 -2.92 7.42
C ARG A 174 16.27 -4.16 6.54
N ILE A 175 16.56 -5.29 7.18
CA ILE A 175 16.78 -6.57 6.48
C ILE A 175 15.49 -7.02 5.79
N GLY A 176 14.36 -6.92 6.49
CA GLY A 176 13.04 -7.19 5.95
C GLY A 176 12.69 -6.31 4.75
N GLY A 177 13.14 -5.05 4.74
CA GLY A 177 12.97 -4.14 3.60
C GLY A 177 13.66 -4.66 2.35
N PHE A 178 14.94 -5.03 2.45
CA PHE A 178 15.68 -5.64 1.32
C PHE A 178 15.08 -6.97 0.88
N ALA A 179 14.69 -7.83 1.83
CA ALA A 179 14.03 -9.08 1.52
C ALA A 179 12.72 -8.87 0.76
N LEU A 180 11.94 -7.85 1.14
CA LEU A 180 10.68 -7.51 0.48
C LEU A 180 10.91 -6.94 -0.93
N VAL A 181 11.99 -6.18 -1.15
CA VAL A 181 12.42 -5.78 -2.51
C VAL A 181 12.77 -7.00 -3.36
N ALA A 182 13.53 -7.95 -2.81
CA ALA A 182 13.90 -9.17 -3.52
C ALA A 182 12.67 -10.02 -3.86
N VAL A 183 11.72 -10.17 -2.93
CA VAL A 183 10.42 -10.84 -3.18
C VAL A 183 9.64 -10.11 -4.26
N GLY A 184 9.59 -8.77 -4.22
CA GLY A 184 8.91 -7.98 -5.24
C GLY A 184 9.53 -8.15 -6.63
N LEU A 185 10.85 -8.18 -6.72
CA LEU A 185 11.56 -8.44 -7.97
C LEU A 185 11.29 -9.87 -8.47
N ALA A 186 11.33 -10.87 -7.59
CA ALA A 186 11.01 -12.25 -7.94
C ALA A 186 9.56 -12.41 -8.41
N ALA A 187 8.61 -11.74 -7.75
CA ALA A 187 7.20 -11.72 -8.15
C ALA A 187 6.99 -11.02 -9.50
N LEU A 188 7.72 -9.94 -9.78
CA LEU A 188 7.70 -9.24 -11.07
C LEU A 188 8.24 -10.14 -12.19
N VAL A 189 9.41 -10.75 -12.00
CA VAL A 189 10.00 -11.66 -13.00
C VAL A 189 9.11 -12.88 -13.22
N ALA A 190 8.58 -13.45 -12.13
CA ALA A 190 7.62 -14.55 -12.21
C ALA A 190 6.36 -14.14 -12.97
N ALA A 191 5.83 -12.95 -12.74
CA ALA A 191 4.65 -12.46 -13.45
C ALA A 191 4.88 -12.41 -14.96
N LEU A 192 6.06 -11.97 -15.41
CA LEU A 192 6.40 -11.87 -16.82
C LEU A 192 6.65 -13.23 -17.49
N LEU A 193 7.16 -14.22 -16.75
CA LEU A 193 7.50 -15.54 -17.29
C LEU A 193 6.38 -16.58 -17.14
N ARG A 194 5.76 -16.63 -15.95
CA ARG A 194 4.70 -17.56 -15.55
C ARG A 194 3.76 -16.88 -14.54
N PRO A 195 2.67 -16.27 -15.00
CA PRO A 195 1.82 -15.41 -14.16
C PRO A 195 1.29 -16.08 -12.90
N SER A 196 0.97 -17.37 -13.00
CA SER A 196 0.51 -18.19 -11.88
C SER A 196 1.49 -18.27 -10.71
N LEU A 197 2.80 -18.16 -10.97
CA LEU A 197 3.82 -18.16 -9.92
C LEU A 197 3.82 -16.85 -9.12
N ALA A 198 3.48 -15.71 -9.73
CA ALA A 198 3.44 -14.42 -9.04
C ALA A 198 2.37 -14.40 -7.93
N ILE A 199 1.24 -15.09 -8.15
CA ILE A 199 0.14 -15.25 -7.18
C ILE A 199 0.62 -15.96 -5.90
N VAL A 200 1.61 -16.84 -6.02
CA VAL A 200 2.15 -17.59 -4.88
C VAL A 200 3.33 -16.87 -4.24
N ILE A 201 4.28 -16.39 -5.05
CA ILE A 201 5.54 -15.79 -4.59
C ILE A 201 5.28 -14.51 -3.77
N GLY A 202 4.38 -13.64 -4.25
CA GLY A 202 4.07 -12.38 -3.56
C GLY A 202 3.56 -12.60 -2.13
N PRO A 203 2.40 -13.25 -1.93
CA PRO A 203 1.84 -13.47 -0.60
C PRO A 203 2.74 -14.31 0.31
N THR A 204 3.35 -15.37 -0.22
CA THR A 204 4.22 -16.26 0.57
C THR A 204 5.47 -15.52 1.03
N GLY A 205 6.11 -14.76 0.13
CA GLY A 205 7.29 -13.98 0.46
C GLY A 205 6.99 -12.87 1.48
N VAL A 206 5.83 -12.19 1.37
CA VAL A 206 5.37 -11.23 2.37
C VAL A 206 5.19 -11.88 3.73
N ALA A 207 4.51 -13.04 3.79
CA ALA A 207 4.29 -13.76 5.03
C ALA A 207 5.61 -14.17 5.69
N ILE A 208 6.56 -14.72 4.91
CA ILE A 208 7.89 -15.11 5.41
C ILE A 208 8.64 -13.90 5.96
N VAL A 209 8.64 -12.76 5.27
CA VAL A 209 9.32 -11.54 5.73
C VAL A 209 8.74 -11.06 7.06
N TRP A 210 7.41 -10.99 7.18
CA TRP A 210 6.76 -10.54 8.41
C TRP A 210 6.96 -11.51 9.58
N VAL A 211 6.80 -12.81 9.34
CA VAL A 211 7.04 -13.84 10.38
C VAL A 211 8.50 -13.79 10.82
N SER A 212 9.46 -13.62 9.91
CA SER A 212 10.87 -13.53 10.25
C SER A 212 11.19 -12.30 11.12
N ILE A 213 10.60 -11.14 10.80
CA ILE A 213 10.77 -9.92 11.61
C ILE A 213 10.23 -10.18 13.03
N LEU A 214 9.05 -10.78 13.16
CA LEU A 214 8.43 -11.09 14.46
C LEU A 214 9.26 -12.10 15.25
N VAL A 215 9.67 -13.21 14.64
CA VAL A 215 10.45 -14.26 15.31
C VAL A 215 11.80 -13.73 15.79
N VAL A 216 12.53 -12.98 14.95
CA VAL A 216 13.85 -12.44 15.32
C VAL A 216 13.73 -11.40 16.45
N SER A 217 12.73 -10.53 16.39
CA SER A 217 12.51 -9.52 17.42
C SER A 217 12.09 -10.14 18.75
N THR A 218 11.16 -11.10 18.75
CA THR A 218 10.73 -11.82 19.96
C THR A 218 11.86 -12.68 20.55
N ALA A 219 12.62 -13.40 19.72
CA ALA A 219 13.72 -14.23 20.20
C ALA A 219 14.82 -13.42 20.89
N LYS A 220 15.11 -12.20 20.40
CA LYS A 220 16.04 -11.28 21.07
C LYS A 220 15.47 -10.72 22.38
N ALA A 221 14.19 -10.42 22.42
CA ALA A 221 13.50 -9.94 23.62
C ALA A 221 13.40 -10.99 24.74
N LEU A 222 13.34 -12.28 24.38
CA LEU A 222 13.31 -13.38 25.37
C LEU A 222 14.70 -13.73 25.92
N ARG A 223 15.77 -13.29 25.25
CA ARG A 223 17.18 -13.53 25.67
C ARG A 223 17.78 -12.39 26.50
N SER A 224 17.06 -11.28 26.64
CA SER A 224 17.40 -10.11 27.48
C SER A 224 16.72 -10.19 28.85
#